data_AF-A0A6G0WJ12-F1
#
_entry.id   AF-A0A6G0WJ12-F1
#
_cell.length_a   1.000
_cell.length_b   1.000
_cell.length_c   1.000
_cell.angle_alpha   90.00
_cell.angle_beta   90.00
_cell.angle_gamma   90.00
#
_symmetry.space_group_name_H-M   'P 1'
#
loop_
_entity.id
_entity.type
_entity.pdbx_description
1 polymer ?
#
loop_
_entity_poly.entity_id
_entity_poly.type
_entity_poly.pdbx_seq_one_letter_code
_entity_poly.pdbx_strand_id
1 'polypeptide(L)'
;MDSLLQPWYAAHSTARLPLLFAAIRYMVNICVLHAVYFGHVDVLDQVHKFTKLHWFGYPLMDMAATAGHVECLQFLHGKVRRRCSRRAMFHAVRQGNLPLVHYLLETQEELQHAALDLAAQCGNLALVRMLHKMRVTATTQAVDFAAANGHVDVVEFLLEHRPEGGTDAALIQAARNGHLKVVKFLLDRHGTAFARAIHDAMDTAAGACHEPIVRFLRGVVAPSMIAPPAS
;
A
#
# COMPACT_ATOMS: atom_id res chain seq x y z
N MET A 1 21.30 -4.79 -17.49
CA MET A 1 22.24 -4.88 -16.35
C MET A 1 22.38 -6.32 -15.90
N ASP A 2 21.27 -7.03 -15.70
CA ASP A 2 21.27 -8.46 -15.37
C ASP A 2 22.00 -9.35 -16.41
N SER A 3 21.73 -9.08 -17.69
CA SER A 3 22.39 -9.73 -18.84
C SER A 3 23.92 -9.60 -18.88
N LEU A 4 24.51 -8.69 -18.10
CA LEU A 4 25.96 -8.48 -18.03
C LEU A 4 26.57 -9.07 -16.76
N LEU A 5 25.92 -8.85 -15.61
CA LEU A 5 26.47 -9.26 -14.32
C LEU A 5 26.26 -10.74 -14.04
N GLN A 6 25.12 -11.31 -14.44
CA GLN A 6 24.82 -12.71 -14.15
C GLN A 6 25.76 -13.70 -14.86
N PRO A 7 26.10 -13.53 -16.15
CA PRO A 7 27.14 -14.34 -16.79
C PRO A 7 28.51 -14.18 -16.10
N TRP A 8 28.83 -12.97 -15.63
CA TRP A 8 30.08 -12.72 -14.93
C TRP A 8 30.13 -13.46 -13.58
N TYR A 9 29.05 -13.42 -12.79
CA TYR A 9 28.94 -14.17 -11.53
C TYR A 9 29.08 -15.66 -11.73
N ALA A 10 28.44 -16.21 -12.77
CA ALA A 10 28.55 -17.62 -13.12
C ALA A 10 29.99 -18.03 -13.49
N ALA A 11 30.71 -17.19 -14.24
CA ALA A 11 32.07 -17.49 -14.69
C ALA A 11 33.15 -17.28 -13.61
N HIS A 12 32.98 -16.30 -12.71
CA HIS A 12 34.05 -15.85 -11.81
C HIS A 12 33.76 -16.07 -10.33
N SER A 13 32.55 -16.52 -9.96
CA SER A 13 32.04 -16.58 -8.59
C SER A 13 31.94 -15.20 -7.92
N THR A 14 30.95 -15.04 -7.05
CA THR A 14 30.79 -13.82 -6.24
C THR A 14 31.94 -13.63 -5.25
N ALA A 15 32.73 -14.67 -4.96
CA ALA A 15 33.94 -14.57 -4.11
C ALA A 15 35.04 -13.66 -4.69
N ARG A 16 35.05 -13.40 -6.01
CA ARG A 16 36.04 -12.50 -6.65
C ARG A 16 35.62 -11.04 -6.66
N LEU A 17 34.42 -10.72 -6.20
CA LEU A 17 33.91 -9.34 -6.14
C LEU A 17 34.80 -8.37 -5.36
N PRO A 18 35.41 -8.73 -4.21
CA PRO A 18 36.30 -7.81 -3.50
C PRO A 18 37.50 -7.34 -4.36
N LEU A 19 38.04 -8.21 -5.22
CA LEU A 19 39.12 -7.85 -6.15
C LEU A 19 38.61 -6.87 -7.22
N LEU A 20 37.42 -7.12 -7.76
CA LEU A 20 36.77 -6.22 -8.73
C LEU A 20 36.48 -4.84 -8.09
N PHE A 21 36.05 -4.80 -6.84
CA PHE A 21 35.78 -3.57 -6.11
C PHE A 21 37.04 -2.78 -5.80
N ALA A 22 38.15 -3.46 -5.52
CA ALA A 22 39.46 -2.84 -5.35
C ALA A 22 39.97 -2.21 -6.65
N ALA A 23 39.76 -2.88 -7.79
CA ALA A 23 40.18 -2.38 -9.10
C ALA A 23 39.25 -1.27 -9.66
N ILE A 24 37.94 -1.42 -9.49
CA ILE A 24 36.92 -0.53 -10.07
C ILE A 24 35.91 -0.18 -8.97
N ARG A 25 36.22 0.84 -8.18
CA ARG A 25 35.44 1.21 -6.98
C ARG A 25 33.98 1.59 -7.28
N TYR A 26 33.70 2.13 -8.47
CA TYR A 26 32.32 2.45 -8.91
C TYR A 26 31.45 1.21 -9.08
N MET A 27 32.05 0.03 -9.34
CA MET A 27 31.33 -1.22 -9.54
C MET A 27 30.55 -1.65 -8.30
N VAL A 28 30.99 -1.22 -7.10
CA VAL A 28 30.29 -1.50 -5.85
C VAL A 28 28.85 -0.96 -5.89
N ASN A 29 28.66 0.26 -6.40
CA ASN A 29 27.32 0.89 -6.50
C ASN A 29 26.42 0.14 -7.47
N ILE A 30 26.99 -0.34 -8.59
CA ILE A 30 26.24 -1.11 -9.59
C ILE A 30 25.84 -2.47 -9.00
N CYS A 31 26.80 -3.19 -8.40
CA CYS A 31 26.56 -4.51 -7.85
C CYS A 31 25.59 -4.49 -6.67
N VAL A 32 25.62 -3.48 -5.79
CA VAL A 32 24.65 -3.41 -4.69
C VAL A 32 23.23 -3.19 -5.21
N LEU A 33 23.03 -2.32 -6.20
CA LEU A 33 21.71 -2.07 -6.77
C LEU A 33 21.19 -3.28 -7.55
N HIS A 34 22.04 -3.92 -8.35
CA HIS A 34 21.71 -5.16 -9.05
C HIS A 34 21.33 -6.26 -8.06
N ALA A 35 22.14 -6.49 -7.02
CA ALA A 35 21.89 -7.52 -6.04
C ALA A 35 20.58 -7.33 -5.28
N VAL A 36 20.23 -6.09 -4.92
CA VAL A 36 18.94 -5.77 -4.29
C VAL A 36 17.78 -6.01 -5.26
N TYR A 37 17.90 -5.62 -6.51
CA TYR A 37 16.81 -5.69 -7.49
C TYR A 37 16.55 -7.10 -8.03
N PHE A 38 17.57 -7.96 -8.07
CA PHE A 38 17.48 -9.33 -8.60
C PHE A 38 17.58 -10.43 -7.54
N GLY A 39 17.77 -10.07 -6.26
CA GLY A 39 17.69 -11.02 -5.15
C GLY A 39 19.00 -11.73 -4.80
N HIS A 40 20.16 -11.16 -5.12
CA HIS A 40 21.47 -11.79 -4.86
C HIS A 40 22.02 -11.47 -3.47
N VAL A 41 21.61 -12.24 -2.46
CA VAL A 41 22.08 -12.06 -1.07
C VAL A 41 23.58 -12.29 -0.92
N ASP A 42 24.16 -13.18 -1.71
CA ASP A 42 25.59 -13.47 -1.71
C ASP A 42 26.42 -12.27 -2.21
N VAL A 43 25.97 -11.58 -3.26
CA VAL A 43 26.57 -10.33 -3.74
C VAL A 43 26.43 -9.25 -2.66
N LEU A 44 25.27 -9.14 -1.99
CA LEU A 44 25.09 -8.19 -0.88
C LEU A 44 26.03 -8.45 0.29
N ASP A 45 26.29 -9.71 0.63
CA ASP A 45 27.22 -10.09 1.68
C ASP A 45 28.66 -9.71 1.32
N GLN A 46 29.08 -9.95 0.07
CA GLN A 46 30.39 -9.52 -0.43
C GLN A 46 30.55 -7.99 -0.41
N VAL A 47 29.51 -7.27 -0.84
CA VAL A 47 29.48 -5.80 -0.75
C VAL A 47 29.59 -5.37 0.71
N HIS A 48 28.81 -5.94 1.64
CA HIS A 48 28.82 -5.57 3.06
C HIS A 48 30.18 -5.81 3.75
N LYS A 49 30.89 -6.87 3.35
CA LYS A 49 32.24 -7.17 3.83
C LYS A 49 33.25 -6.14 3.34
N PHE A 50 33.13 -5.69 2.08
CA PHE A 50 34.03 -4.71 1.48
C PHE A 50 33.74 -3.27 1.92
N THR A 51 32.47 -2.87 1.95
CA THR A 51 32.00 -1.57 2.42
C THR A 51 30.67 -1.72 3.16
N LYS A 52 30.53 -1.05 4.30
CA LYS A 52 29.33 -1.25 5.12
C LYS A 52 28.09 -0.70 4.38
N LEU A 53 27.05 -1.51 4.29
CA LEU A 53 25.83 -1.20 3.54
C LEU A 53 25.08 0.07 4.00
N HIS A 54 25.34 0.57 5.22
CA HIS A 54 24.73 1.80 5.70
C HIS A 54 25.33 3.09 5.10
N TRP A 55 26.47 3.01 4.42
CA TRP A 55 27.09 4.15 3.73
C TRP A 55 26.40 4.50 2.41
N PHE A 56 25.62 3.58 1.86
CA PHE A 56 24.82 3.87 0.68
C PHE A 56 23.63 4.75 1.08
N GLY A 57 23.48 5.90 0.41
CA GLY A 57 22.32 6.78 0.57
C GLY A 57 21.02 6.24 -0.05
N TYR A 58 21.06 5.05 -0.66
CA TYR A 58 19.92 4.44 -1.33
C TYR A 58 18.93 3.82 -0.32
N PRO A 59 17.61 3.85 -0.60
CA PRO A 59 16.62 3.13 0.17
C PRO A 59 16.62 1.63 -0.20
N LEU A 60 17.73 0.93 0.07
CA LEU A 60 17.94 -0.47 -0.33
C LEU A 60 16.83 -1.41 0.18
N MET A 61 16.31 -1.15 1.38
CA MET A 61 15.18 -1.90 1.96
C MET A 61 13.91 -1.78 1.11
N ASP A 62 13.53 -0.54 0.74
CA ASP A 62 12.33 -0.31 -0.06
C ASP A 62 12.49 -0.89 -1.47
N MET A 63 13.70 -0.84 -2.03
CA MET A 63 14.01 -1.46 -3.32
C MET A 63 13.87 -2.98 -3.26
N ALA A 64 14.41 -3.64 -2.22
CA ALA A 64 14.26 -5.09 -2.02
C ALA A 64 12.79 -5.48 -1.87
N ALA A 65 12.02 -4.71 -1.10
CA ALA A 65 10.59 -4.92 -0.93
C ALA A 65 9.81 -4.69 -2.24
N THR A 66 10.19 -3.68 -3.04
CA THR A 66 9.58 -3.42 -4.35
C THR A 66 9.84 -4.55 -5.33
N ALA A 67 11.02 -5.16 -5.29
CA ALA A 67 11.37 -6.33 -6.10
C ALA A 67 10.79 -7.65 -5.55
N GLY A 68 10.25 -7.64 -4.32
CA GLY A 68 9.64 -8.82 -3.70
C GLY A 68 10.65 -9.80 -3.08
N HIS A 69 11.92 -9.43 -2.96
CA HIS A 69 12.99 -10.30 -2.45
C HIS A 69 13.07 -10.27 -0.92
N VAL A 70 12.31 -11.17 -0.28
CA VAL A 70 12.23 -11.28 1.19
C VAL A 70 13.60 -11.58 1.81
N GLU A 71 14.40 -12.45 1.21
CA GLU A 71 15.73 -12.81 1.72
C GLU A 71 16.70 -11.63 1.70
N CYS A 72 16.72 -10.85 0.61
CA CYS A 72 17.49 -9.60 0.55
C CYS A 72 17.02 -8.61 1.61
N LEU A 73 15.70 -8.50 1.83
CA LEU A 73 15.15 -7.63 2.85
C LEU A 73 15.58 -8.07 4.26
N GLN A 74 15.49 -9.37 4.57
CA GLN A 74 15.93 -9.95 5.83
C GLN A 74 17.42 -9.71 6.08
N PHE A 75 18.25 -9.94 5.05
CA PHE A 75 19.68 -9.67 5.11
C PHE A 75 19.97 -8.20 5.40
N LEU A 76 19.33 -7.29 4.66
CA LEU A 76 19.50 -5.86 4.83
C LEU A 76 18.99 -5.39 6.20
N HIS A 77 17.87 -5.90 6.70
CA HIS A 77 17.34 -5.58 8.03
C HIS A 77 18.32 -5.94 9.16
N GLY A 78 18.98 -7.11 9.06
CA GLY A 78 19.97 -7.55 10.04
C GLY A 78 21.29 -6.77 10.02
N LYS A 79 21.61 -6.09 8.91
CA LYS A 79 22.89 -5.39 8.71
C LYS A 79 22.77 -3.87 8.72
N VAL A 80 21.59 -3.34 8.40
CA VAL A 80 21.31 -1.92 8.28
C VAL A 80 20.26 -1.55 9.32
N ARG A 81 20.59 -0.65 10.26
CA ARG A 81 19.63 -0.11 11.25
C ARG A 81 18.60 0.85 10.61
N ARG A 82 18.16 0.59 9.39
CA ARG A 82 17.14 1.37 8.70
C ARG A 82 15.85 0.58 8.62
N ARG A 83 14.74 1.27 8.89
CA ARG A 83 13.39 0.71 8.78
C ARG A 83 12.92 0.77 7.33
N CYS A 84 12.14 -0.21 6.90
CA CYS A 84 11.29 -0.14 5.72
C CYS A 84 10.33 1.06 5.82
N SER A 85 10.00 1.68 4.68
CA SER A 85 8.99 2.74 4.65
C SER A 85 7.60 2.21 4.33
N ARG A 86 6.57 3.06 4.47
CA ARG A 86 5.21 2.77 3.99
C ARG A 86 5.16 2.34 2.52
N ARG A 87 6.13 2.77 1.69
CA ARG A 87 6.23 2.34 0.28
C ARG A 87 6.57 0.86 0.14
N ALA A 88 7.43 0.33 1.01
CA ALA A 88 7.73 -1.10 1.03
C ALA A 88 6.46 -1.94 1.29
N MET A 89 5.66 -1.54 2.29
CA MET A 89 4.37 -2.18 2.57
C MET A 89 3.40 -2.05 1.39
N PHE A 90 3.30 -0.87 0.79
CA PHE A 90 2.44 -0.66 -0.39
C PHE A 90 2.80 -1.61 -1.54
N HIS A 91 4.08 -1.75 -1.87
CA HIS A 91 4.49 -2.67 -2.93
C HIS A 91 4.22 -4.13 -2.58
N ALA A 92 4.46 -4.54 -1.32
CA ALA A 92 4.16 -5.88 -0.84
C ALA A 92 2.66 -6.22 -0.97
N VAL A 93 1.80 -5.30 -0.50
CA VAL A 93 0.34 -5.41 -0.55
C VAL A 93 -0.16 -5.44 -2.00
N ARG A 94 0.31 -4.50 -2.84
CA ARG A 94 -0.12 -4.39 -4.24
C ARG A 94 0.27 -5.62 -5.07
N GLN A 95 1.39 -6.24 -4.76
CA GLN A 95 1.83 -7.49 -5.40
C GLN A 95 1.14 -8.73 -4.82
N GLY A 96 0.44 -8.61 -3.69
CA GLY A 96 -0.11 -9.76 -2.97
C GLY A 96 0.96 -10.68 -2.37
N ASN A 97 2.18 -10.18 -2.14
CA ASN A 97 3.28 -10.97 -1.59
C ASN A 97 3.08 -11.16 -0.07
N LEU A 98 2.28 -12.15 0.30
CA LEU A 98 1.93 -12.45 1.69
C LEU A 98 3.15 -12.68 2.58
N PRO A 99 4.19 -13.45 2.16
CA PRO A 99 5.41 -13.61 2.96
C PRO A 99 6.06 -12.27 3.32
N LEU A 100 6.12 -11.34 2.37
CA LEU A 100 6.68 -10.01 2.59
C LEU A 100 5.79 -9.15 3.50
N VAL A 101 4.46 -9.23 3.34
CA VAL A 101 3.52 -8.54 4.22
C VAL A 101 3.65 -9.04 5.66
N HIS A 102 3.68 -10.35 5.88
CA HIS A 102 3.88 -10.96 7.20
C HIS A 102 5.20 -10.50 7.83
N TYR A 103 6.30 -10.57 7.08
CA TYR A 103 7.60 -10.13 7.56
C TYR A 103 7.61 -8.66 8.00
N LEU A 104 6.99 -7.77 7.20
CA LEU A 104 6.92 -6.35 7.52
C LEU A 104 6.05 -6.06 8.76
N LEU A 105 4.97 -6.82 8.95
CA LEU A 105 4.09 -6.69 10.13
C LEU A 105 4.78 -7.16 11.41
N GLU A 106 5.52 -8.26 11.36
CA GLU A 106 6.26 -8.80 12.52
C GLU A 106 7.43 -7.91 12.93
N THR A 107 8.09 -7.27 11.96
CA THR A 107 9.27 -6.46 12.22
C THR A 107 8.94 -5.00 12.57
N GLN A 108 7.76 -4.50 12.20
CA GLN A 108 7.41 -3.08 12.32
C GLN A 108 5.94 -2.86 12.69
N GLU A 109 5.69 -2.61 13.99
CA GLU A 109 4.36 -2.30 14.53
C GLU A 109 3.73 -1.05 13.88
N GLU A 110 4.54 -0.03 13.58
CA GLU A 110 4.09 1.22 12.96
C GLU A 110 3.47 1.03 11.56
N LEU A 111 3.76 -0.08 10.88
CA LEU A 111 3.21 -0.38 9.55
C LEU A 111 1.88 -1.15 9.59
N GLN A 112 1.39 -1.53 10.77
CA GLN A 112 0.15 -2.30 10.91
C GLN A 112 -1.05 -1.57 10.30
N HIS A 113 -1.31 -0.33 10.73
CA HIS A 113 -2.37 0.51 10.18
C HIS A 113 -2.25 0.69 8.66
N ALA A 114 -1.02 0.91 8.19
CA ALA A 114 -0.75 1.09 6.77
C ALA A 114 -1.07 -0.17 5.95
N ALA A 115 -0.84 -1.37 6.48
CA ALA A 115 -1.09 -2.60 5.73
C ALA A 115 -2.57 -2.76 5.36
N LEU A 116 -3.48 -2.54 6.32
CA LEU A 116 -4.91 -2.70 6.08
C LEU A 116 -5.47 -1.55 5.22
N ASP A 117 -5.05 -0.31 5.48
CA ASP A 117 -5.44 0.84 4.67
C ASP A 117 -5.00 0.68 3.20
N LEU A 118 -3.80 0.17 2.96
CA LEU A 118 -3.27 -0.07 1.61
C LEU A 118 -3.95 -1.28 0.96
N ALA A 119 -4.27 -2.34 1.72
CA ALA A 119 -5.00 -3.48 1.18
C ALA A 119 -6.40 -3.08 0.74
N ALA A 120 -7.04 -2.19 1.51
CA ALA A 120 -8.32 -1.60 1.17
C ALA A 120 -8.24 -0.71 -0.07
N GLN A 121 -7.20 0.12 -0.15
CA GLN A 121 -6.90 0.93 -1.34
C GLN A 121 -6.72 0.07 -2.60
N CYS A 122 -6.08 -1.10 -2.51
CA CYS A 122 -5.88 -2.00 -3.65
C CYS A 122 -7.10 -2.87 -3.99
N GLY A 123 -8.18 -2.81 -3.21
CA GLY A 123 -9.38 -3.63 -3.43
C GLY A 123 -9.17 -5.12 -3.16
N ASN A 124 -8.12 -5.48 -2.42
CA ASN A 124 -7.79 -6.88 -2.15
C ASN A 124 -8.59 -7.39 -0.94
N LEU A 125 -9.86 -7.72 -1.15
CA LEU A 125 -10.76 -8.19 -0.08
C LEU A 125 -10.21 -9.42 0.66
N ALA A 126 -9.55 -10.34 -0.04
CA ALA A 126 -8.96 -11.53 0.57
C ALA A 126 -7.88 -11.15 1.59
N LEU A 127 -7.00 -10.22 1.22
CA LEU A 127 -5.97 -9.69 2.11
C LEU A 127 -6.58 -8.87 3.26
N VAL A 128 -7.60 -8.04 3.01
CA VAL A 128 -8.31 -7.30 4.06
C VAL A 128 -8.92 -8.26 5.09
N ARG A 129 -9.57 -9.34 4.65
CA ARG A 129 -10.12 -10.37 5.55
C ARG A 129 -9.03 -11.09 6.34
N MET A 130 -7.89 -11.37 5.71
CA MET A 130 -6.75 -11.98 6.39
C MET A 130 -6.17 -11.07 7.47
N LEU A 131 -5.89 -9.81 7.14
CA LEU A 131 -5.37 -8.81 8.08
C LEU A 131 -6.36 -8.53 9.21
N HIS A 132 -7.66 -8.56 8.92
CA HIS A 132 -8.70 -8.48 9.95
C HIS A 132 -8.64 -9.66 10.93
N LYS A 133 -8.52 -10.90 10.45
CA LYS A 133 -8.36 -12.08 11.32
C LYS A 133 -7.11 -12.01 12.19
N MET A 134 -6.04 -11.41 11.67
CA MET A 134 -4.79 -11.17 12.39
C MET A 134 -4.89 -10.01 13.40
N ARG A 135 -6.05 -9.36 13.53
CA ARG A 135 -6.27 -8.19 14.40
C ARG A 135 -5.34 -7.01 14.11
N VAL A 136 -4.87 -6.89 12.86
CA VAL A 136 -4.12 -5.71 12.41
C VAL A 136 -5.04 -4.50 12.51
N THR A 137 -4.53 -3.39 13.02
CA THR A 137 -5.28 -2.15 13.17
C THR A 137 -5.54 -1.48 11.81
N ALA A 138 -6.57 -0.66 11.74
CA ALA A 138 -6.91 0.15 10.56
C ALA A 138 -6.97 1.63 10.95
N THR A 139 -7.09 2.51 9.95
CA THR A 139 -7.58 3.87 10.17
C THR A 139 -8.84 4.12 9.34
N THR A 140 -9.45 5.29 9.49
CA THR A 140 -10.54 5.74 8.62
C THR A 140 -10.14 5.80 7.14
N GLN A 141 -8.82 5.88 6.85
CA GLN A 141 -8.31 5.86 5.48
C GLN A 141 -8.63 4.55 4.74
N ALA A 142 -8.82 3.44 5.44
CA ALA A 142 -9.18 2.17 4.79
C ALA A 142 -10.50 2.29 4.00
N VAL A 143 -11.55 2.82 4.64
CA VAL A 143 -12.85 3.04 3.98
C VAL A 143 -12.74 4.17 2.95
N ASP A 144 -12.06 5.27 3.29
CA ASP A 144 -11.92 6.41 2.38
C ASP A 144 -11.23 6.01 1.07
N PHE A 145 -10.13 5.24 1.13
CA PHE A 145 -9.42 4.78 -0.05
C PHE A 145 -10.18 3.71 -0.82
N ALA A 146 -10.80 2.75 -0.14
CA ALA A 146 -11.63 1.75 -0.80
C ALA A 146 -12.80 2.39 -1.56
N ALA A 147 -13.44 3.39 -0.94
CA ALA A 147 -14.53 4.14 -1.54
C ALA A 147 -14.07 4.98 -2.73
N ALA A 148 -12.95 5.70 -2.59
CA ALA A 148 -12.34 6.50 -3.65
C ALA A 148 -11.95 5.66 -4.88
N ASN A 149 -11.63 4.39 -4.72
CA ASN A 149 -11.26 3.47 -5.81
C ASN A 149 -12.40 2.54 -6.27
N GLY A 150 -13.59 2.67 -5.68
CA GLY A 150 -14.78 1.93 -6.14
C GLY A 150 -14.88 0.49 -5.62
N HIS A 151 -14.12 0.13 -4.58
CA HIS A 151 -14.09 -1.21 -4.00
C HIS A 151 -15.24 -1.42 -3.00
N VAL A 152 -16.47 -1.56 -3.51
CA VAL A 152 -17.70 -1.68 -2.72
C VAL A 152 -17.66 -2.84 -1.72
N ASP A 153 -17.14 -3.99 -2.14
CA ASP A 153 -17.01 -5.22 -1.35
C ASP A 153 -16.06 -5.05 -0.15
N VAL A 154 -14.99 -4.28 -0.35
CA VAL A 154 -14.08 -3.88 0.73
C VAL A 154 -14.75 -2.87 1.66
N VAL A 155 -15.43 -1.86 1.12
CA VAL A 155 -16.15 -0.85 1.92
C VAL A 155 -17.21 -1.52 2.79
N GLU A 156 -18.01 -2.42 2.23
CA GLU A 156 -19.01 -3.22 2.94
C GLU A 156 -18.38 -4.02 4.07
N PHE A 157 -17.33 -4.79 3.77
CA PHE A 157 -16.64 -5.58 4.79
C PHE A 157 -16.09 -4.71 5.92
N LEU A 158 -15.45 -3.59 5.60
CA LEU A 158 -14.87 -2.71 6.61
C LEU A 158 -15.96 -2.08 7.49
N LEU A 159 -17.02 -1.52 6.93
CA LEU A 159 -18.07 -0.87 7.71
C LEU A 159 -18.88 -1.83 8.59
N GLU A 160 -18.99 -3.11 8.19
CA GLU A 160 -19.65 -4.13 9.01
C GLU A 160 -18.79 -4.66 10.17
N HIS A 161 -17.47 -4.69 10.01
CA HIS A 161 -16.57 -5.41 10.92
C HIS A 161 -15.60 -4.51 11.68
N ARG A 162 -15.54 -3.21 11.36
CA ARG A 162 -14.57 -2.27 11.93
C ARG A 162 -15.24 -1.01 12.45
N PRO A 163 -14.99 -0.63 13.72
CA PRO A 163 -15.61 0.54 14.34
C PRO A 163 -15.05 1.88 13.84
N GLU A 164 -13.87 1.89 13.21
CA GLU A 164 -13.20 3.12 12.76
C GLU A 164 -14.02 3.88 11.71
N GLY A 165 -14.78 3.16 10.88
CA GLY A 165 -15.60 3.75 9.83
C GLY A 165 -14.81 4.46 8.74
N GLY A 166 -15.49 5.33 8.00
CA GLY A 166 -14.89 6.25 7.03
C GLY A 166 -15.19 7.69 7.39
N THR A 167 -14.53 8.63 6.71
CA THR A 167 -14.82 10.07 6.82
C THR A 167 -15.70 10.53 5.67
N ASP A 168 -16.14 11.79 5.71
CA ASP A 168 -16.82 12.46 4.61
C ASP A 168 -16.07 12.33 3.26
N ALA A 169 -14.74 12.13 3.30
CA ALA A 169 -13.93 11.88 2.11
C ALA A 169 -14.35 10.60 1.37
N ALA A 170 -14.83 9.56 2.04
CA ALA A 170 -15.31 8.33 1.39
C ALA A 170 -16.42 8.64 0.37
N LEU A 171 -17.44 9.40 0.79
CA LEU A 171 -18.56 9.76 -0.07
C LEU A 171 -18.13 10.73 -1.17
N ILE A 172 -17.38 11.78 -0.81
CA ILE A 172 -16.93 12.82 -1.74
C ILE A 172 -16.04 12.25 -2.84
N GLN A 173 -15.05 11.42 -2.49
CA GLN A 173 -14.13 10.85 -3.48
C GLN A 173 -14.80 9.76 -4.33
N ALA A 174 -15.68 8.94 -3.74
CA ALA A 174 -16.47 7.99 -4.52
C ALA A 174 -17.37 8.70 -5.55
N ALA A 175 -17.98 9.83 -5.15
CA ALA A 175 -18.81 10.65 -6.03
C ALA A 175 -17.98 11.32 -7.13
N ARG A 176 -16.84 11.92 -6.78
CA ARG A 176 -15.88 12.55 -7.70
C ARG A 176 -15.32 11.58 -8.74
N ASN A 177 -15.10 10.31 -8.38
CA ASN A 177 -14.52 9.30 -9.26
C ASN A 177 -15.57 8.43 -9.98
N GLY A 178 -16.87 8.72 -9.80
CA GLY A 178 -17.93 8.06 -10.57
C GLY A 178 -18.35 6.70 -10.01
N HIS A 179 -18.02 6.39 -8.76
CA HIS A 179 -18.31 5.10 -8.13
C HIS A 179 -19.73 5.04 -7.54
N LEU A 180 -20.75 5.08 -8.41
CA LEU A 180 -22.16 5.10 -8.03
C LEU A 180 -22.55 3.97 -7.06
N LYS A 181 -22.00 2.76 -7.23
CA LYS A 181 -22.31 1.62 -6.35
C LYS A 181 -21.85 1.87 -4.91
N VAL A 182 -20.68 2.48 -4.73
CA VAL A 182 -20.17 2.86 -3.40
C VAL A 182 -21.05 3.95 -2.81
N VAL A 183 -21.37 4.99 -3.58
CA VAL A 183 -22.23 6.11 -3.12
C VAL A 183 -23.59 5.61 -2.62
N LYS A 184 -24.23 4.71 -3.38
CA LYS A 184 -25.48 4.07 -2.95
C LYS A 184 -25.31 3.30 -1.65
N PHE A 185 -24.30 2.43 -1.58
CA PHE A 185 -24.04 1.64 -0.39
C PHE A 185 -23.82 2.50 0.86
N LEU A 186 -22.98 3.54 0.76
CA LEU A 186 -22.68 4.45 1.86
C LEU A 186 -23.94 5.18 2.36
N LEU A 187 -24.82 5.63 1.46
CA LEU A 187 -26.03 6.36 1.85
C LEU A 187 -27.18 5.45 2.32
N ASP A 188 -27.34 4.26 1.76
CA ASP A 188 -28.41 3.32 2.12
C ASP A 188 -28.20 2.72 3.53
N ARG A 189 -26.94 2.44 3.91
CA ARG A 189 -26.60 1.75 5.16
C ARG A 189 -26.04 2.67 6.24
N HIS A 190 -25.39 3.77 5.84
CA HIS A 190 -24.66 4.68 6.74
C HIS A 190 -24.95 6.16 6.47
N GLY A 191 -26.11 6.48 5.88
CA GLY A 191 -26.43 7.84 5.44
C GLY A 191 -26.33 8.93 6.51
N THR A 192 -26.56 8.62 7.79
CA THR A 192 -26.39 9.58 8.88
C THR A 192 -24.93 9.95 9.13
N ALA A 193 -23.99 9.02 8.90
CA ALA A 193 -22.56 9.23 9.10
C ALA A 193 -21.96 10.17 8.04
N PHE A 194 -22.53 10.20 6.83
CA PHE A 194 -22.03 10.99 5.70
C PHE A 194 -22.96 12.14 5.30
N ALA A 195 -23.97 12.46 6.12
CA ALA A 195 -24.99 13.46 5.78
C ALA A 195 -24.40 14.84 5.46
N ARG A 196 -23.32 15.23 6.17
CA ARG A 196 -22.63 16.51 5.97
C ARG A 196 -21.92 16.59 4.62
N ALA A 197 -21.55 15.44 4.05
CA ALA A 197 -20.81 15.33 2.81
C ALA A 197 -21.70 15.28 1.56
N ILE A 198 -23.03 15.16 1.69
CA ILE A 198 -23.93 14.93 0.55
C ILE A 198 -23.88 16.09 -0.46
N HIS A 199 -23.86 17.34 0.01
CA HIS A 199 -23.77 18.52 -0.84
C HIS A 199 -22.42 18.58 -1.57
N ASP A 200 -21.32 18.43 -0.85
CA ASP A 200 -19.97 18.41 -1.43
C ASP A 200 -19.78 17.26 -2.43
N ALA A 201 -20.34 16.08 -2.13
CA ALA A 201 -20.34 14.92 -3.03
C ALA A 201 -21.15 15.18 -4.30
N MET A 202 -22.26 15.92 -4.20
CA MET A 202 -23.08 16.30 -5.36
C MET A 202 -22.36 17.32 -6.24
N ASP A 203 -21.75 18.34 -5.66
CA ASP A 203 -21.01 19.37 -6.38
C ASP A 203 -19.78 18.79 -7.08
N THR A 204 -19.03 17.91 -6.39
CA THR A 204 -17.87 17.22 -6.98
C THR A 204 -18.26 16.23 -8.07
N ALA A 205 -19.37 15.48 -7.92
CA ALA A 205 -19.90 14.62 -8.98
C ALA A 205 -20.36 15.44 -10.20
N ALA A 206 -20.97 16.61 -9.99
CA ALA A 206 -21.38 17.50 -11.06
C ALA A 206 -20.16 18.06 -11.81
N GLY A 207 -19.14 18.53 -11.09
CA GLY A 207 -17.88 19.00 -11.67
C GLY A 207 -17.09 17.91 -12.43
N ALA A 208 -17.23 16.65 -12.01
CA ALA A 208 -16.63 15.49 -12.69
C ALA A 208 -17.54 14.85 -13.76
N CYS A 209 -18.67 15.48 -14.10
CA CYS A 209 -19.65 15.01 -15.09
C CYS A 209 -20.26 13.62 -14.80
N HIS A 210 -20.38 13.24 -13.53
CA HIS A 210 -21.01 11.98 -13.11
C HIS A 210 -22.52 12.13 -12.87
N GLU A 211 -23.24 12.38 -13.97
CA GLU A 211 -24.69 12.61 -14.00
C GLU A 211 -25.54 11.56 -13.26
N PRO A 212 -25.26 10.24 -13.33
CA PRO A 212 -26.01 9.25 -12.55
C PRO A 212 -25.91 9.43 -11.03
N ILE A 213 -24.78 9.93 -10.54
CA ILE A 213 -24.55 10.19 -9.12
C ILE A 213 -25.28 11.46 -8.70
N VAL A 214 -25.21 12.53 -9.50
CA VAL A 214 -25.92 13.78 -9.22
C VAL A 214 -27.43 13.54 -9.12
N ARG A 215 -28.02 12.78 -10.04
CA ARG A 215 -29.44 12.43 -9.98
C ARG A 215 -29.79 11.64 -8.74
N PHE A 216 -28.95 10.67 -8.38
CA PHE A 216 -29.16 9.88 -7.16
C PHE A 216 -29.11 10.77 -5.91
N LEU A 217 -28.06 11.59 -5.76
CA LEU A 217 -27.90 12.47 -4.60
C LEU A 217 -29.03 13.50 -4.48
N ARG A 218 -29.50 14.09 -5.59
CA ARG A 218 -30.70 14.95 -5.60
C ARG A 218 -31.95 14.21 -5.11
N GLY A 219 -32.11 12.95 -5.52
CA GLY A 219 -33.19 12.08 -5.08
C GLY A 219 -33.11 11.68 -3.61
N VAL A 220 -31.93 11.75 -2.97
CA VAL A 220 -31.75 11.48 -1.53
C VAL A 220 -31.97 12.74 -0.68
N VAL A 221 -31.58 13.92 -1.17
CA VAL A 221 -31.78 15.20 -0.45
C VAL A 221 -33.26 15.62 -0.41
N ALA A 222 -34.03 15.33 -1.46
CA ALA A 222 -35.44 15.73 -1.53
C ALA A 222 -36.37 15.03 -0.50
N PRO A 223 -36.18 13.75 -0.13
CA PRO A 223 -37.00 13.08 0.88
C PRO A 223 -36.48 13.18 2.32
N SER A 224 -35.19 13.39 2.57
CA SER A 224 -34.59 13.21 3.91
C SER A 224 -34.56 14.47 4.79
N MET A 225 -35.07 15.62 4.35
CA MET A 225 -35.12 16.86 5.14
C MET A 225 -36.53 17.41 5.40
N ILE A 226 -37.60 16.67 5.07
CA ILE A 226 -39.02 17.04 5.35
C ILE A 226 -39.64 16.08 6.39
N ALA A 227 -38.90 15.72 7.43
CA ALA A 227 -39.48 15.16 8.64
C ALA A 227 -38.97 15.97 9.84
N PRO A 228 -39.77 16.88 10.42
CA PRO A 228 -39.42 17.45 11.71
C PRO A 228 -39.40 16.34 12.77
N PRO A 229 -38.58 16.46 13.83
CA PRO A 229 -38.64 15.52 14.95
C PRO A 229 -40.04 15.54 15.55
N ALA A 230 -40.63 14.37 15.73
CA ALA A 230 -41.89 14.22 16.44
C ALA A 230 -41.68 14.59 17.91
N SER A 231 -42.15 15.78 18.29
CA SER A 231 -42.46 16.21 19.66
C SER A 231 -43.55 17.25 19.64
#